data_AF-A0A1J1J9D5-F1
#
_entry.id   AF-A0A1J1J9D5-F1
#
_cell.length_a   1.000
_cell.length_b   1.000
_cell.length_c   1.000
_cell.angle_alpha   90.00
_cell.angle_beta   90.00
_cell.angle_gamma   90.00
#
_symmetry.space_group_name_H-M   'P 1'
#
loop_
_entity.id
_entity.type
_entity.pdbx_description
1 polymer ?
#
loop_
_entity_poly.entity_id
_entity_poly.type
_entity_poly.pdbx_seq_one_letter_code
_entity_poly.pdbx_strand_id
1 'polypeptide(L)'
;MTSVQSPPSHQPPETIALSAKEWLQKNLFNTWYNTLITIGISSLLLSMLTGFISWAFTTAKWAVIPANFPLFLWGVFPLINIGDCGLCWE
;
A
#
# COMPACT_ATOMS: atom_id res chain seq x y z
N MET A 1 -58.41 -14.73 -30.70
CA MET A 1 -57.26 -15.48 -30.13
C MET A 1 -56.25 -14.44 -29.70
N THR A 2 -56.23 -14.10 -28.42
CA THR A 2 -55.37 -13.03 -27.89
C THR A 2 -54.06 -13.67 -27.46
N SER A 3 -52.98 -13.40 -28.19
CA SER A 3 -51.63 -13.87 -27.83
C SER A 3 -51.12 -12.99 -26.67
N VAL A 4 -50.94 -13.60 -25.50
CA VAL A 4 -50.35 -12.91 -24.34
C VAL A 4 -48.83 -12.92 -24.52
N GLN A 5 -48.26 -11.77 -24.86
CA GLN A 5 -46.81 -11.60 -24.95
C GLN A 5 -46.23 -11.39 -23.55
N SER A 6 -45.32 -12.29 -23.14
CA SER A 6 -44.58 -12.21 -21.88
C SER A 6 -43.70 -10.95 -21.83
N PRO A 7 -43.55 -10.28 -20.67
CA PRO A 7 -42.70 -9.10 -20.53
C PRO A 7 -41.22 -9.43 -20.76
N PRO A 8 -40.41 -8.47 -21.26
CA PRO A 8 -38.99 -8.69 -21.53
C PRO A 8 -38.23 -8.99 -20.23
N SER A 9 -37.66 -10.18 -20.16
CA SER A 9 -36.76 -10.62 -19.09
C SER A 9 -35.54 -9.68 -19.04
N HIS A 10 -35.45 -8.86 -17.99
CA HIS A 10 -34.25 -8.08 -17.67
C HIS A 10 -33.25 -9.00 -16.96
N GLN A 11 -32.64 -9.94 -17.70
CA GLN A 11 -31.45 -10.61 -17.19
C GLN A 11 -30.30 -9.60 -17.15
N PRO A 12 -29.54 -9.50 -16.04
CA PRO A 12 -28.28 -8.79 -16.03
C PRO A 12 -27.42 -9.30 -17.19
N PRO A 13 -26.68 -8.44 -17.90
CA PRO A 13 -25.79 -8.89 -18.97
C PRO A 13 -24.89 -9.99 -18.42
N GLU A 14 -24.77 -11.10 -19.17
CA GLU A 14 -23.86 -12.18 -18.82
C GLU A 14 -22.45 -11.60 -18.70
N THR A 15 -22.02 -11.34 -17.48
CA THR A 15 -20.67 -10.88 -17.19
C THR A 15 -19.77 -12.09 -17.36
N ILE A 16 -19.19 -12.21 -18.55
CA ILE A 16 -18.11 -13.17 -18.79
C ILE A 16 -17.06 -12.93 -17.70
N ALA A 17 -16.98 -13.86 -16.75
CA ALA A 17 -16.05 -13.78 -15.64
C ALA A 17 -14.64 -13.97 -16.22
N LEU A 18 -14.00 -12.86 -16.55
CA LEU A 18 -12.62 -12.87 -17.03
C LEU A 18 -11.73 -13.49 -15.97
N SER A 19 -10.87 -14.41 -16.39
CA SER A 19 -9.77 -14.87 -15.55
C SER A 19 -8.88 -13.68 -15.18
N ALA A 20 -8.22 -13.73 -14.01
CA ALA A 20 -7.32 -12.66 -13.56
C ALA A 20 -6.26 -12.30 -14.62
N LYS A 21 -5.76 -13.31 -15.36
CA LYS A 21 -4.82 -13.11 -16.47
C LYS A 21 -5.43 -12.33 -17.63
N GLU A 22 -6.65 -12.67 -18.03
CA GLU A 22 -7.37 -12.03 -19.15
C GLU A 22 -7.73 -10.58 -18.79
N TRP A 23 -8.11 -10.34 -17.53
CA TRP A 23 -8.30 -8.99 -17.03
C TRP A 23 -7.00 -8.17 -17.09
N LEU A 24 -5.87 -8.76 -16.67
CA LEU A 24 -4.58 -8.07 -16.67
C LEU A 24 -4.16 -7.69 -18.09
N GLN A 25 -4.31 -8.60 -19.05
CA GLN A 25 -4.03 -8.33 -20.46
C GLN A 25 -4.91 -7.22 -21.02
N LYS A 26 -6.22 -7.27 -20.72
CA LYS A 26 -7.20 -6.31 -21.21
C LYS A 26 -7.05 -4.90 -20.62
N ASN A 27 -6.57 -4.77 -19.38
CA ASN A 27 -6.52 -3.49 -18.68
C ASN A 27 -5.12 -2.88 -18.62
N LEU A 28 -4.09 -3.67 -18.28
CA LEU A 28 -2.72 -3.17 -18.16
C LEU A 28 -1.95 -3.25 -19.49
N PHE A 29 -2.11 -4.32 -20.26
CA PHE A 29 -1.30 -4.59 -21.45
C PHE A 29 -2.05 -4.41 -22.78
N ASN A 30 -3.10 -3.58 -22.78
CA ASN A 30 -3.98 -3.42 -23.95
C ASN A 30 -3.29 -2.76 -25.16
N THR A 31 -2.23 -1.98 -24.93
CA THR A 31 -1.50 -1.28 -25.99
C THR A 31 0.01 -1.40 -25.80
N TRP A 32 0.76 -1.11 -26.87
CA TRP A 32 2.23 -1.16 -26.84
C TRP A 32 2.81 -0.13 -25.86
N TYR A 33 2.23 1.07 -25.80
CA TYR A 33 2.67 2.12 -24.86
C TYR A 33 2.34 1.75 -23.40
N ASN A 34 1.13 1.23 -23.14
CA ASN A 34 0.77 0.78 -21.79
C ASN A 34 1.71 -0.35 -21.33
N THR A 35 2.07 -1.27 -22.22
CA THR A 35 3.04 -2.32 -21.92
C THR A 35 4.40 -1.76 -21.51
N LEU A 36 4.93 -0.78 -22.24
CA LEU A 36 6.20 -0.13 -21.90
C LEU A 36 6.14 0.59 -20.56
N ILE A 37 5.07 1.36 -20.31
CA ILE A 37 4.87 2.03 -19.01
C ILE A 37 4.78 1.01 -17.88
N THR A 38 3.98 -0.03 -18.04
CA THR A 38 3.81 -1.06 -17.01
C THR A 38 5.15 -1.72 -16.70
N ILE A 39 5.95 -2.09 -17.69
CA ILE A 39 7.29 -2.64 -17.47
C ILE A 39 8.19 -1.63 -16.76
N GLY A 40 8.16 -0.35 -17.16
CA GLY A 40 8.95 0.71 -16.54
C GLY A 40 8.59 0.93 -15.07
N ILE A 41 7.30 1.08 -14.77
CA ILE A 41 6.80 1.26 -13.39
C ILE A 41 7.08 0.01 -12.55
N SER A 42 6.83 -1.20 -13.08
CA SER A 42 7.13 -2.43 -12.37
C SER A 42 8.62 -2.54 -12.04
N SER A 43 9.50 -2.19 -12.98
CA SER A 43 10.95 -2.21 -12.75
C SER A 43 11.38 -1.19 -11.68
N LEU A 44 10.79 0.00 -11.70
CA LEU A 44 11.02 1.03 -10.69
C LEU A 44 10.55 0.55 -9.30
N LEU A 45 9.34 0.00 -9.20
CA LEU A 45 8.79 -0.53 -7.96
C LEU A 45 9.64 -1.67 -7.40
N LEU A 46 10.10 -2.59 -8.26
CA LEU A 46 11.00 -3.67 -7.84
C LEU A 46 12.35 -3.13 -7.34
N SER A 47 12.90 -2.11 -7.98
CA SER A 47 14.15 -1.47 -7.55
C SER A 47 13.98 -0.77 -6.19
N MET A 48 12.87 -0.07 -5.99
CA MET A 48 12.55 0.56 -4.70
C MET A 48 12.32 -0.49 -3.61
N LEU A 49 11.59 -1.55 -3.92
CA LEU A 49 11.30 -2.63 -2.98
C LEU A 49 12.57 -3.37 -2.55
N THR A 50 13.45 -3.69 -3.49
CA THR A 50 14.73 -4.34 -3.18
C THR A 50 15.63 -3.43 -2.35
N GLY A 51 15.71 -2.13 -2.69
CA GLY A 51 16.43 -1.15 -1.88
C GLY A 51 15.86 -1.01 -0.48
N PHE A 52 14.54 -0.93 -0.35
CA PHE A 52 13.84 -0.87 0.94
C PHE A 52 14.09 -2.11 1.79
N ILE A 53 13.97 -3.30 1.20
CA ILE A 53 14.24 -4.57 1.87
C ILE A 53 15.70 -4.63 2.33
N SER A 54 16.65 -4.30 1.45
CA SER A 54 18.07 -4.29 1.83
C SER A 54 18.30 -3.35 3.01
N TRP A 55 17.83 -2.11 2.94
CA TRP A 55 17.96 -1.14 4.02
C TRP A 55 17.31 -1.64 5.32
N ALA A 56 16.11 -2.24 5.22
CA ALA A 56 15.38 -2.79 6.35
C ALA A 56 16.17 -3.87 7.10
N PHE A 57 16.96 -4.68 6.40
CA PHE A 57 17.75 -5.73 7.04
C PHE A 57 19.19 -5.32 7.38
N THR A 58 19.79 -4.38 6.66
CA THR A 58 21.21 -4.01 6.88
C THR A 58 21.40 -2.80 7.77
N THR A 59 20.51 -1.81 7.67
CA THR A 59 20.75 -0.46 8.20
C THR A 59 19.70 -0.03 9.20
N ALA A 60 18.46 -0.51 9.06
CA ALA A 60 17.36 -0.10 9.92
C ALA A 60 17.58 -0.54 11.38
N LYS A 61 17.51 0.44 12.30
CA LYS A 61 17.64 0.21 13.74
C LYS A 61 16.27 -0.05 14.36
N TRP A 62 15.75 -1.26 14.20
CA TRP A 62 14.41 -1.63 14.69
C TRP A 62 14.20 -1.44 16.21
N ALA A 63 15.28 -1.46 16.99
CA ALA A 63 15.24 -1.26 18.44
C ALA A 63 14.71 0.12 18.88
N VAL A 64 14.78 1.15 18.03
CA VAL A 64 14.31 2.50 18.40
C VAL A 64 12.79 2.60 18.47
N ILE A 65 12.06 1.73 17.77
CA ILE A 65 10.59 1.74 17.72
C ILE A 65 10.01 1.37 19.09
N PRO A 66 10.31 0.19 19.69
CA PRO A 66 9.83 -0.14 21.03
C PRO A 66 10.43 0.76 22.10
N ALA A 67 11.70 1.17 21.96
CA ALA A 67 12.36 2.05 22.94
C ALA A 67 11.69 3.43 23.05
N ASN A 68 11.12 3.94 21.96
CA ASN A 68 10.43 5.23 21.90
C ASN A 68 8.91 5.08 21.79
N PHE A 69 8.37 3.86 21.89
CA PHE A 69 6.94 3.62 21.74
C PHE A 69 6.06 4.44 22.70
N PRO A 70 6.44 4.62 23.99
CA PRO A 70 5.72 5.52 24.89
C PRO A 70 5.71 6.98 24.39
N LEU A 71 6.79 7.45 23.75
CA LEU A 71 6.85 8.80 23.15
C LEU A 71 5.86 8.93 21.98
N PHE A 72 5.78 7.93 21.12
CA PHE A 72 4.89 7.97 19.94
C PHE A 72 3.41 7.88 20.32
N LEU A 73 3.09 7.15 21.39
CA LEU A 73 1.70 6.94 21.80
C LEU A 73 1.19 7.96 22.83
N TRP A 74 2.06 8.42 23.73
CA TRP A 74 1.65 9.26 24.86
C TRP A 74 2.22 10.68 24.74
N GLY A 75 3.20 10.91 23.85
CA GLY A 75 3.81 12.23 23.63
C GLY A 75 4.67 12.73 24.80
N VAL A 76 4.85 11.91 25.85
CA VAL A 76 5.59 12.31 27.05
C VAL A 76 7.08 12.05 26.85
N PHE A 77 7.79 13.04 26.31
CA PHE A 77 9.25 13.08 26.44
C PHE A 77 9.61 13.08 27.93
N PRO A 78 10.61 12.29 28.39
CA PRO A 78 11.00 12.33 29.79
C PRO A 78 11.33 13.78 30.12
N LEU A 79 10.47 14.39 30.96
CA LEU A 79 10.81 15.61 31.64
C LEU A 79 12.02 15.22 32.48
N ILE A 80 13.17 15.75 32.12
CA ILE A 80 14.30 15.86 33.02
C ILE A 80 13.75 16.11 34.42
N ASN A 81 14.19 15.35 35.43
CA ASN A 81 13.83 15.65 36.81
C ASN A 81 14.23 17.10 37.03
N ILE A 82 13.25 17.99 37.12
CA ILE A 82 13.47 19.43 37.31
C ILE A 82 14.18 19.70 38.65
N GLY A 83 14.26 18.70 39.54
CA GLY A 83 15.07 18.71 40.75
C GLY A 83 16.59 18.54 40.55
N ASP A 84 17.06 18.01 39.42
CA ASP A 84 18.51 17.79 39.16
C ASP A 84 19.14 18.89 38.28
N CYS A 85 18.35 19.82 37.71
CA CYS A 85 18.88 20.95 36.94
C CYS A 85 19.10 22.23 37.77
N GLY A 86 18.77 22.21 39.08
CA GLY A 86 18.79 23.39 39.95
C GLY A 86 20.02 23.54 40.86
N LEU A 87 20.90 22.54 40.95
CA LEU A 87 22.10 22.58 41.82
C LEU A 87 23.43 22.58 41.04
N CYS A 88 23.41 22.90 39.74
CA CYS A 88 24.63 22.97 38.91
C CYS A 88 25.03 24.40 38.49
N TRP A 89 24.42 25.45 39.08
CA TRP A 89 24.78 26.85 38.79
C TRP A 89 25.04 27.71 40.04
N GLU A 90 25.45 27.09 41.15
CA GLU A 90 26.32 27.72 42.16
C GLU A 90 27.37 26.71 42.65
#